data_AF-A0A6M0Q5S6-F1
#
_entry.id   AF-A0A6M0Q5S6-F1
#
_cell.length_a   1.000
_cell.length_b   1.000
_cell.length_c   1.000
_cell.angle_alpha   90.00
_cell.angle_beta   90.00
_cell.angle_gamma   90.00
#
_symmetry.space_group_name_H-M   'P 1'
#
loop_
_entity.id
_entity.type
_entity.pdbx_description
1 polymer ?
#
loop_
_entity_poly.entity_id
_entity_poly.type
_entity_poly.pdbx_seq_one_letter_code
_entity_poly.pdbx_strand_id
1 'polypeptide(L)'
;MSERYSRQELFTPIGVEGQKKINEKHVLILGAGALGSANAEALVRAGVGKVTLIDRDYVDWSNLQRQQLYTEKDATDRLPKAIAAKQRLTEINSEVEVEAIVADASVVELERLLKHVSVIIDATDNFDTRLIINDLSQKHGIPWIYGACVGSYGISYTILPGDTPCLHCLLERVPMGGMTCDTVGIISPAVGMVVAYQVAEVLKILVDDQKHIRRKLVTFDLWTNQSTSISVEKLKRPGCLSCGEHPTYPFLSYENQLKTAVLCGRDTVQIRPQEGVSRDLAQIESSLKATGGKVERNPFLLSFDTGSHRLVIFQDGRVLIHGTKDIAEAKGIYHRYLG
;
A
#
# COMPACT_ATOMS: atom_id res chain seq x y z
N MET A 1 3.21 -10.22 33.61
CA MET A 1 3.50 -10.26 32.16
C MET A 1 2.19 -10.47 31.45
N SER A 2 1.92 -9.71 30.38
CA SER A 2 0.68 -9.83 29.60
C SER A 2 0.63 -11.23 28.97
N GLU A 3 -0.45 -12.01 29.18
CA GLU A 3 -0.63 -13.34 28.56
C GLU A 3 -1.05 -13.26 27.08
N ARG A 4 -1.08 -12.05 26.50
CA ARG A 4 -1.59 -11.74 25.15
C ARG A 4 -0.97 -12.63 24.08
N TYR A 5 0.33 -12.88 24.14
CA TYR A 5 1.07 -13.65 23.12
C TYR A 5 1.33 -15.11 23.51
N SER A 6 0.74 -15.61 24.61
CA SER A 6 1.00 -16.96 25.13
C SER A 6 0.82 -18.07 24.08
N ARG A 7 -0.18 -17.96 23.19
CA ARG A 7 -0.40 -18.94 22.11
C ARG A 7 0.63 -18.84 20.98
N GLN A 8 1.13 -17.64 20.69
CA GLN A 8 2.15 -17.40 19.68
C GLN A 8 3.53 -17.87 20.18
N GLU A 9 3.83 -17.63 21.46
CA GLU A 9 5.08 -18.07 22.12
C GLU A 9 5.20 -19.59 22.23
N LEU A 10 4.09 -20.34 22.23
CA LEU A 10 4.12 -21.81 22.20
C LEU A 10 4.63 -22.38 20.87
N PHE A 11 4.59 -21.61 19.79
CA PHE A 11 5.11 -22.05 18.50
C PHE A 11 6.64 -21.91 18.49
N THR A 12 7.35 -23.04 18.57
CA THR A 12 8.81 -23.10 18.78
C THR A 12 9.65 -22.18 17.87
N PRO A 13 9.36 -22.01 16.56
CA PRO A 13 10.12 -21.07 15.73
C PRO A 13 10.01 -19.60 16.15
N ILE A 14 8.93 -19.21 16.86
CA ILE A 14 8.80 -17.90 17.48
C ILE A 14 9.33 -17.99 18.91
N GLY A 15 8.69 -18.74 19.80
CA GLY A 15 9.09 -18.81 21.20
C GLY A 15 8.99 -17.45 21.93
N VAL A 16 9.41 -17.43 23.19
CA VAL A 16 9.48 -16.18 23.98
C VAL A 16 10.49 -15.19 23.36
N GLU A 17 11.64 -15.69 22.90
CA GLU A 17 12.69 -14.84 22.33
C GLU A 17 12.30 -14.25 20.96
N GLY A 18 11.63 -15.01 20.09
CA GLY A 18 11.12 -14.47 18.82
C GLY A 18 10.00 -13.47 19.06
N GLN A 19 9.16 -13.65 20.08
CA GLN A 19 8.17 -12.64 20.45
C GLN A 19 8.84 -11.32 20.86
N LYS A 20 9.89 -11.36 21.70
CA LYS A 20 10.65 -10.15 22.06
C LYS A 20 11.19 -9.43 20.81
N LYS A 21 11.74 -10.18 19.85
CA LYS A 21 12.19 -9.60 18.58
C LYS A 21 11.04 -8.95 17.82
N ILE A 22 9.89 -9.63 17.67
CA ILE A 22 8.72 -9.07 16.99
C ILE A 22 8.32 -7.72 17.60
N ASN A 23 8.31 -7.63 18.93
CA ASN A 23 7.96 -6.42 19.68
C ASN A 23 8.94 -5.25 19.50
N GLU A 24 10.13 -5.47 18.95
CA GLU A 24 11.14 -4.43 18.72
C GLU A 24 11.23 -4.01 17.24
N LYS A 25 10.52 -4.70 16.34
CA LYS A 25 10.66 -4.50 14.90
C LYS A 25 9.65 -3.51 14.34
N HIS A 26 10.03 -2.91 13.22
CA HIS A 26 9.22 -1.95 12.48
C HIS A 26 8.83 -2.50 11.10
N VAL A 27 7.53 -2.52 10.82
CA VAL A 27 6.98 -2.91 9.52
C VAL A 27 6.38 -1.69 8.82
N LEU A 28 6.79 -1.45 7.58
CA LEU A 28 6.20 -0.43 6.71
C LEU A 28 5.21 -1.09 5.74
N ILE A 29 3.96 -0.65 5.76
CA ILE A 29 2.88 -1.16 4.90
C ILE A 29 2.48 -0.07 3.92
N LEU A 30 2.63 -0.39 2.63
CA LEU A 30 2.36 0.54 1.53
C LEU A 30 0.99 0.22 0.94
N GLY A 31 0.03 1.11 1.19
CA GLY A 31 -1.39 0.88 0.94
C GLY A 31 -2.10 0.31 2.17
N ALA A 32 -3.26 0.86 2.47
CA ALA A 32 -4.22 0.47 3.48
C ALA A 32 -5.52 -0.01 2.83
N GLY A 33 -5.44 -0.57 1.61
CA GLY A 33 -6.55 -1.25 0.95
C GLY A 33 -6.85 -2.63 1.56
N ALA A 34 -7.33 -3.57 0.73
CA ALA A 34 -7.72 -4.90 1.20
C ALA A 34 -6.54 -5.69 1.81
N LEU A 35 -5.43 -5.78 1.08
CA LEU A 35 -4.21 -6.43 1.59
C LEU A 35 -3.63 -5.67 2.79
N GLY A 36 -3.57 -4.35 2.71
CA GLY A 36 -2.89 -3.50 3.70
C GLY A 36 -3.58 -3.53 5.05
N SER A 37 -4.90 -3.36 5.05
CA SER A 37 -5.72 -3.41 6.27
C SER A 37 -5.62 -4.76 6.98
N ALA A 38 -5.71 -5.87 6.23
CA ALA A 38 -5.62 -7.21 6.79
C ALA A 38 -4.20 -7.59 7.26
N ASN A 39 -3.14 -7.18 6.54
CA ASN A 39 -1.76 -7.34 7.00
C ASN A 39 -1.52 -6.55 8.30
N ALA A 40 -1.94 -5.29 8.33
CA ALA A 40 -1.74 -4.42 9.49
C ALA A 40 -2.42 -5.00 10.73
N GLU A 41 -3.67 -5.46 10.59
CA GLU A 41 -4.39 -6.10 11.69
C GLU A 41 -3.68 -7.35 12.20
N ALA A 42 -3.27 -8.25 11.29
CA ALA A 42 -2.59 -9.47 11.67
C ALA A 42 -1.27 -9.19 12.42
N LEU A 43 -0.51 -8.20 11.98
CA LEU A 43 0.78 -7.84 12.57
C LEU A 43 0.66 -7.09 13.90
N VAL A 44 -0.33 -6.20 14.03
CA VAL A 44 -0.65 -5.54 15.29
C VAL A 44 -1.12 -6.57 16.33
N ARG A 45 -1.91 -7.57 15.92
CA ARG A 45 -2.31 -8.69 16.79
C ARG A 45 -1.12 -9.59 17.16
N ALA A 46 -0.15 -9.76 16.26
CA ALA A 46 1.08 -10.52 16.51
C ALA A 46 2.09 -9.79 17.42
N GLY A 47 1.84 -8.52 17.75
CA GLY A 47 2.67 -7.73 18.67
C GLY A 47 3.87 -7.06 18.02
N VAL A 48 3.84 -6.79 16.71
CA VAL A 48 4.92 -6.01 16.05
C VAL A 48 5.10 -4.68 16.76
N GLY A 49 6.34 -4.31 17.11
CA GLY A 49 6.63 -3.10 17.89
C GLY A 49 6.10 -1.81 17.28
N LYS A 50 6.36 -1.63 15.97
CA LYS A 50 5.89 -0.47 15.20
C LYS A 50 5.32 -0.88 13.85
N VAL A 51 4.15 -0.34 13.51
CA VAL A 51 3.54 -0.47 12.19
C VAL A 51 3.27 0.93 11.62
N THR A 52 3.92 1.25 10.50
CA THR A 52 3.63 2.48 9.74
C THR A 52 2.81 2.14 8.51
N LEU A 53 1.65 2.76 8.36
CA LEU A 53 0.81 2.67 7.17
C LEU A 53 0.87 3.97 6.38
N ILE A 54 1.11 3.88 5.08
CA ILE A 54 0.96 5.01 4.16
C ILE A 54 -0.11 4.69 3.12
N ASP A 55 -1.12 5.55 3.05
CA ASP A 55 -2.17 5.47 2.04
C ASP A 55 -2.72 6.87 1.75
N ARG A 56 -3.01 7.11 0.47
CA ARG A 56 -3.47 8.39 -0.05
C ARG A 56 -4.99 8.53 -0.15
N ASP A 57 -5.70 7.42 -0.08
CA ASP A 57 -7.14 7.31 -0.29
C ASP A 57 -7.92 7.56 1.01
N TYR A 58 -9.23 7.72 0.86
CA TYR A 58 -10.21 7.70 1.92
C TYR A 58 -11.10 6.46 1.80
N VAL A 59 -11.81 6.13 2.88
CA VAL A 59 -12.73 5.00 2.93
C VAL A 59 -13.96 5.28 2.06
N ASP A 60 -14.28 4.36 1.16
CA ASP A 60 -15.45 4.41 0.28
C ASP A 60 -16.37 3.19 0.51
N TRP A 61 -17.68 3.33 0.25
CA TRP A 61 -18.66 2.24 0.42
C TRP A 61 -18.27 0.95 -0.31
N SER A 62 -17.72 1.07 -1.53
CA SER A 62 -17.24 -0.07 -2.33
C SER A 62 -16.09 -0.85 -1.68
N ASN A 63 -15.47 -0.29 -0.63
CA ASN A 63 -14.33 -0.88 0.06
C ASN A 63 -14.77 -1.89 1.13
N LEU A 64 -15.96 -1.68 1.73
CA LEU A 64 -16.40 -2.38 2.95
C LEU A 64 -16.54 -3.90 2.76
N GLN A 65 -16.78 -4.38 1.54
CA GLN A 65 -16.89 -5.82 1.26
C GLN A 65 -15.57 -6.61 1.50
N ARG A 66 -14.41 -5.93 1.53
CA ARG A 66 -13.08 -6.58 1.62
C ARG A 66 -12.04 -5.90 2.50
N GLN A 67 -12.35 -4.73 3.07
CA GLN A 67 -11.41 -3.93 3.86
C GLN A 67 -11.88 -3.89 5.32
N GLN A 68 -11.52 -4.93 6.06
CA GLN A 68 -12.09 -5.28 7.36
C GLN A 68 -11.84 -4.27 8.50
N LEU A 69 -10.88 -3.36 8.33
CA LEU A 69 -10.60 -2.32 9.34
C LEU A 69 -11.64 -1.19 9.33
N TYR A 70 -12.46 -1.08 8.27
CA TYR A 70 -13.32 0.09 8.04
C TYR A 70 -14.79 -0.23 8.25
N THR A 71 -15.52 0.80 8.65
CA THR A 71 -16.95 0.75 8.95
C THR A 71 -17.77 1.63 7.99
N GLU A 72 -19.09 1.46 7.99
CA GLU A 72 -20.01 2.34 7.26
C GLU A 72 -19.89 3.81 7.70
N LYS A 73 -19.57 4.04 8.99
CA LYS A 73 -19.32 5.37 9.51
C LYS A 73 -18.07 6.00 8.87
N ASP A 74 -16.99 5.25 8.74
CA ASP A 74 -15.75 5.75 8.10
C ASP A 74 -15.99 6.11 6.63
N ALA A 75 -16.80 5.31 5.93
CA ALA A 75 -17.20 5.57 4.55
C ALA A 75 -18.10 6.82 4.43
N THR A 76 -19.03 7.01 5.37
CA THR A 76 -19.90 8.18 5.44
C THR A 76 -19.09 9.45 5.68
N ASP A 77 -18.14 9.40 6.63
CA ASP A 77 -17.30 10.53 7.01
C ASP A 77 -16.13 10.79 6.03
N ARG A 78 -15.92 9.88 5.07
CA ARG A 78 -14.79 9.85 4.13
C ARG A 78 -13.45 10.01 4.86
N LEU A 79 -13.28 9.24 5.92
CA LEU A 79 -12.05 9.28 6.71
C LEU A 79 -10.88 8.76 5.85
N PRO A 80 -9.68 9.39 5.87
CA PRO A 80 -8.51 8.83 5.20
C PRO A 80 -8.22 7.41 5.70
N LYS A 81 -7.93 6.48 4.78
CA LYS A 81 -7.75 5.05 5.11
C LYS A 81 -6.68 4.83 6.16
N ALA A 82 -5.53 5.49 6.04
CA ALA A 82 -4.44 5.39 7.01
C ALA A 82 -4.90 5.82 8.42
N ILE A 83 -5.73 6.87 8.53
CA ILE A 83 -6.24 7.36 9.81
C ILE A 83 -7.27 6.39 10.40
N ALA A 84 -8.25 5.95 9.59
CA ALA A 84 -9.24 4.95 10.00
C ALA A 84 -8.56 3.66 10.48
N ALA A 85 -7.55 3.19 9.74
CA ALA A 85 -6.76 2.02 10.11
C ALA A 85 -6.05 2.24 11.44
N LYS A 86 -5.37 3.38 11.65
CA LYS A 86 -4.69 3.66 12.92
C LYS A 86 -5.65 3.66 14.11
N GLN A 87 -6.81 4.30 13.98
CA GLN A 87 -7.82 4.31 15.05
C GLN A 87 -8.21 2.89 15.43
N ARG A 88 -8.59 2.07 14.44
CA ARG A 88 -9.01 0.69 14.65
C ARG A 88 -7.89 -0.20 15.22
N LEU A 89 -6.66 -0.08 14.70
CA LEU A 89 -5.53 -0.90 15.14
C LEU A 89 -5.10 -0.57 16.58
N THR A 90 -5.19 0.70 16.98
CA THR A 90 -4.89 1.14 18.35
C THR A 90 -5.86 0.52 19.36
N GLU A 91 -7.13 0.33 18.99
CA GLU A 91 -8.11 -0.39 19.82
C GLU A 91 -7.80 -1.89 19.94
N ILE A 92 -7.20 -2.48 18.90
CA ILE A 92 -6.86 -3.92 18.85
C ILE A 92 -5.68 -4.23 19.76
N ASN A 93 -4.62 -3.41 19.69
CA ASN A 93 -3.44 -3.59 20.52
C ASN A 93 -2.75 -2.26 20.83
N SER A 94 -2.98 -1.75 22.04
CA SER A 94 -2.40 -0.49 22.51
C SER A 94 -0.90 -0.57 22.85
N GLU A 95 -0.30 -1.77 22.85
CA GLU A 95 1.14 -1.97 23.05
C GLU A 95 1.95 -1.68 21.77
N VAL A 96 1.28 -1.61 20.61
CA VAL A 96 1.92 -1.40 19.30
C VAL A 96 1.91 0.07 18.91
N GLU A 97 3.05 0.61 18.49
CA GLU A 97 3.12 1.95 17.92
C GLU A 97 2.54 1.93 16.49
N VAL A 98 1.36 2.52 16.30
CA VAL A 98 0.74 2.63 14.97
C VAL A 98 0.87 4.06 14.44
N GLU A 99 1.60 4.21 13.34
CA GLU A 99 1.78 5.46 12.62
C GLU A 99 1.00 5.45 11.30
N ALA A 100 0.30 6.55 11.01
CA ALA A 100 -0.50 6.70 9.81
C ALA A 100 -0.05 7.93 9.02
N ILE A 101 0.29 7.71 7.76
CA ILE A 101 0.73 8.73 6.83
C ILE A 101 -0.30 8.86 5.72
N VAL A 102 -1.00 10.00 5.67
CA VAL A 102 -1.97 10.31 4.61
C VAL A 102 -1.24 10.98 3.45
N ALA A 103 -0.50 10.18 2.70
CA ALA A 103 0.28 10.66 1.56
C ALA A 103 0.35 9.58 0.48
N ASP A 104 0.77 9.99 -0.71
CA ASP A 104 1.17 9.01 -1.71
C ASP A 104 2.56 8.46 -1.41
N ALA A 105 2.74 7.18 -1.76
CA ALA A 105 4.01 6.46 -1.65
C ALA A 105 5.03 6.92 -2.73
N SER A 106 5.33 8.22 -2.74
CA SER A 106 6.34 8.83 -3.62
C SER A 106 7.75 8.49 -3.14
N VAL A 107 8.75 8.64 -4.02
CA VAL A 107 10.16 8.41 -3.67
C VAL A 107 10.58 9.22 -2.44
N VAL A 108 10.23 10.50 -2.39
CA VAL A 108 10.60 11.42 -1.29
C VAL A 108 9.99 10.97 0.03
N GLU A 109 8.69 10.67 0.06
CA GLU A 109 8.03 10.21 1.28
C GLU A 109 8.56 8.85 1.73
N LEU A 110 8.73 7.91 0.79
CA LEU A 110 9.21 6.58 1.13
C LEU A 110 10.66 6.64 1.65
N GLU A 111 11.58 7.36 1.01
CA GLU A 111 12.97 7.47 1.50
C GLU A 111 13.03 7.97 2.95
N ARG A 112 12.16 8.92 3.33
CA ARG A 112 12.07 9.41 4.71
C ARG A 112 11.60 8.33 5.70
N LEU A 113 10.74 7.42 5.27
CA LEU A 113 10.12 6.38 6.11
C LEU A 113 10.98 5.12 6.28
N LEU A 114 11.99 4.89 5.42
CA LEU A 114 12.77 3.63 5.43
C LEU A 114 13.69 3.46 6.64
N LYS A 115 13.93 4.51 7.43
CA LYS A 115 14.83 4.46 8.58
C LYS A 115 14.30 3.46 9.62
N HIS A 116 15.12 2.46 9.95
CA HIS A 116 14.82 1.37 10.90
C HIS A 116 13.71 0.39 10.48
N VAL A 117 13.20 0.49 9.24
CA VAL A 117 12.25 -0.49 8.70
C VAL A 117 12.91 -1.85 8.60
N SER A 118 12.31 -2.86 9.22
CA SER A 118 12.77 -4.25 9.17
C SER A 118 12.29 -4.98 7.91
N VAL A 119 11.10 -4.65 7.44
CA VAL A 119 10.50 -5.22 6.22
C VAL A 119 9.40 -4.31 5.68
N ILE A 120 9.31 -4.26 4.35
CA ILE A 120 8.26 -3.56 3.61
C ILE A 120 7.20 -4.57 3.14
N ILE A 121 5.93 -4.23 3.27
CA ILE A 121 4.80 -4.99 2.70
C ILE A 121 4.20 -4.17 1.57
N ASP A 122 4.18 -4.73 0.36
CA ASP A 122 3.40 -4.16 -0.74
C ASP A 122 1.96 -4.63 -0.66
N ALA A 123 1.08 -3.67 -0.42
CA ALA A 123 -0.36 -3.79 -0.49
C ALA A 123 -0.96 -2.76 -1.48
N THR A 124 -0.14 -2.31 -2.43
CA THR A 124 -0.51 -1.34 -3.46
C THR A 124 -1.14 -2.04 -4.67
N ASP A 125 -1.94 -1.29 -5.42
CA ASP A 125 -2.54 -1.70 -6.69
C ASP A 125 -1.87 -1.03 -7.90
N ASN A 126 -0.75 -0.33 -7.68
CA ASN A 126 -0.11 0.52 -8.68
C ASN A 126 1.29 -0.01 -9.06
N PHE A 127 1.48 -0.33 -10.35
CA PHE A 127 2.74 -0.86 -10.85
C PHE A 127 3.93 0.11 -10.75
N ASP A 128 3.73 1.40 -10.98
CA ASP A 128 4.80 2.40 -10.86
C ASP A 128 5.31 2.46 -9.41
N THR A 129 4.39 2.40 -8.44
CA THR A 129 4.73 2.36 -7.01
C THR A 129 5.53 1.10 -6.68
N ARG A 130 5.14 -0.06 -7.23
CA ARG A 130 5.90 -1.32 -7.04
C ARG A 130 7.33 -1.23 -7.57
N LEU A 131 7.54 -0.55 -8.69
CA LEU A 131 8.87 -0.33 -9.26
C LEU A 131 9.72 0.64 -8.41
N ILE A 132 9.11 1.65 -7.81
CA ILE A 132 9.76 2.52 -6.82
C ILE A 132 10.16 1.69 -5.58
N ILE A 133 9.23 0.90 -5.02
CA ILE A 133 9.48 0.06 -3.85
C ILE A 133 10.61 -0.93 -4.12
N ASN A 134 10.61 -1.53 -5.32
CA ASN A 134 11.67 -2.42 -5.77
C ASN A 134 13.04 -1.76 -5.64
N ASP A 135 13.21 -0.59 -6.25
CA ASP A 135 14.50 0.08 -6.27
C ASP A 135 14.91 0.55 -4.87
N LEU A 136 13.97 1.05 -4.05
CA LEU A 136 14.21 1.41 -2.66
C LEU A 136 14.65 0.20 -1.81
N SER A 137 13.95 -0.93 -1.95
CA SER A 137 14.29 -2.19 -1.27
C SER A 137 15.70 -2.64 -1.61
N GLN A 138 16.07 -2.62 -2.90
CA GLN A 138 17.42 -3.00 -3.34
C GLN A 138 18.48 -1.99 -2.88
N LYS A 139 18.22 -0.69 -2.97
CA LYS A 139 19.14 0.39 -2.58
C LYS A 139 19.46 0.38 -1.09
N HIS A 140 18.46 0.13 -0.25
CA HIS A 140 18.60 0.18 1.21
C HIS A 140 18.79 -1.19 1.87
N GLY A 141 18.77 -2.28 1.10
CA GLY A 141 18.93 -3.63 1.64
C GLY A 141 17.77 -4.09 2.52
N ILE A 142 16.57 -3.54 2.32
CA ILE A 142 15.39 -3.84 3.14
C ILE A 142 14.55 -4.93 2.47
N PRO A 143 14.25 -6.05 3.13
CA PRO A 143 13.34 -7.07 2.63
C PRO A 143 11.98 -6.50 2.24
N TRP A 144 11.42 -7.02 1.14
CA TRP A 144 10.14 -6.59 0.62
C TRP A 144 9.26 -7.80 0.29
N ILE A 145 8.04 -7.80 0.84
CA ILE A 145 7.05 -8.84 0.57
C ILE A 145 6.04 -8.34 -0.45
N TYR A 146 6.20 -8.82 -1.69
CA TYR A 146 5.28 -8.57 -2.80
C TYR A 146 3.99 -9.39 -2.64
N GLY A 147 2.86 -8.73 -2.82
CA GLY A 147 1.54 -9.35 -2.83
C GLY A 147 0.59 -8.62 -3.76
N ALA A 148 -0.18 -9.37 -4.56
CA ALA A 148 -1.24 -8.80 -5.38
C ALA A 148 -2.38 -9.81 -5.56
N CYS A 149 -3.59 -9.32 -5.78
CA CYS A 149 -4.77 -10.15 -6.07
C CYS A 149 -5.76 -9.42 -6.96
N VAL A 150 -6.52 -10.20 -7.74
CA VAL A 150 -7.59 -9.72 -8.64
C VAL A 150 -8.55 -10.88 -8.90
N GLY A 151 -9.86 -10.63 -8.87
CA GLY A 151 -10.87 -11.70 -8.92
C GLY A 151 -10.65 -12.70 -7.79
N SER A 152 -10.43 -13.96 -8.15
CA SER A 152 -10.03 -15.07 -7.26
C SER A 152 -8.54 -15.41 -7.31
N TYR A 153 -7.77 -14.71 -8.16
CA TYR A 153 -6.35 -14.93 -8.36
C TYR A 153 -5.51 -14.16 -7.36
N GLY A 154 -4.43 -14.77 -6.88
CA GLY A 154 -3.46 -14.13 -6.01
C GLY A 154 -2.02 -14.53 -6.33
N ILE A 155 -1.10 -13.64 -6.00
CA ILE A 155 0.35 -13.83 -6.15
C ILE A 155 1.07 -13.29 -4.92
N SER A 156 2.12 -13.99 -4.48
CA SER A 156 2.98 -13.51 -3.40
C SER A 156 4.43 -13.97 -3.56
N TYR A 157 5.36 -13.06 -3.30
CA TYR A 157 6.79 -13.32 -3.40
C TYR A 157 7.61 -12.54 -2.37
N THR A 158 8.67 -13.16 -1.86
CA THR A 158 9.59 -12.51 -0.92
C THR A 158 10.83 -12.07 -1.66
N ILE A 159 11.05 -10.75 -1.70
CA ILE A 159 12.23 -10.13 -2.29
C ILE A 159 13.21 -9.82 -1.17
N LEU A 160 14.33 -10.55 -1.18
CA LEU A 160 15.47 -10.37 -0.29
C LEU A 160 16.61 -9.74 -1.09
N PRO A 161 16.93 -8.45 -0.88
CA PRO A 161 18.05 -7.78 -1.55
C PRO A 161 19.34 -8.59 -1.46
N GLY A 162 20.04 -8.73 -2.59
CA GLY A 162 21.28 -9.50 -2.65
C GLY A 162 21.13 -11.03 -2.66
N ASP A 163 19.97 -11.59 -2.33
CA ASP A 163 19.70 -13.04 -2.35
C ASP A 163 18.78 -13.38 -3.54
N THR A 164 17.52 -12.96 -3.51
CA THR A 164 16.52 -13.32 -4.52
C THR A 164 16.48 -12.37 -5.72
N PRO A 165 15.89 -12.79 -6.86
CA PRO A 165 15.50 -11.85 -7.92
C PRO A 165 14.64 -10.70 -7.38
N CYS A 166 14.83 -9.50 -7.92
CA CYS A 166 13.97 -8.35 -7.64
C CYS A 166 12.75 -8.33 -8.60
N LEU A 167 11.80 -7.42 -8.41
CA LEU A 167 10.61 -7.31 -9.27
C LEU A 167 10.99 -7.04 -10.73
N HIS A 168 12.01 -6.21 -10.99
CA HIS A 168 12.49 -5.93 -12.35
C HIS A 168 12.94 -7.20 -13.08
N CYS A 169 13.64 -8.10 -12.39
CA CYS A 169 13.99 -9.43 -12.93
C CYS A 169 12.77 -10.28 -13.26
N LEU A 170 11.70 -10.19 -12.47
CA LEU A 170 10.47 -10.96 -12.69
C LEU A 170 9.67 -10.42 -13.89
N LEU A 171 9.49 -9.10 -13.99
CA LEU A 171 8.62 -8.46 -14.98
C LEU A 171 9.03 -8.70 -16.44
N GLU A 172 10.32 -8.88 -16.71
CA GLU A 172 10.77 -9.16 -18.08
C GLU A 172 10.41 -10.57 -18.58
N ARG A 173 10.05 -11.49 -17.68
CA ARG A 173 9.88 -12.92 -17.99
C ARG A 173 8.55 -13.50 -17.53
N VAL A 174 7.90 -12.88 -16.56
CA VAL A 174 6.60 -13.28 -16.03
C VAL A 174 5.56 -12.29 -16.54
N PRO A 175 4.55 -12.72 -17.32
CA PRO A 175 3.46 -11.85 -17.74
C PRO A 175 2.63 -11.50 -16.50
N MET A 176 2.94 -10.37 -15.88
CA MET A 176 2.14 -9.79 -14.80
C MET A 176 1.05 -8.96 -15.45
N GLY A 177 -0.12 -9.57 -15.66
CA GLY A 177 -1.24 -8.96 -16.37
C GLY A 177 -1.70 -7.62 -15.76
N GLY A 178 -2.22 -6.72 -16.61
CA GLY A 178 -2.69 -5.38 -16.24
C GLY A 178 -4.13 -5.32 -15.70
N MET A 179 -4.66 -6.42 -15.17
CA MET A 179 -6.02 -6.48 -14.62
C MET A 179 -6.05 -5.94 -13.19
N THR A 180 -7.05 -5.11 -12.86
CA THR A 180 -7.20 -4.50 -11.53
C THR A 180 -8.49 -4.94 -10.85
N CYS A 181 -8.52 -4.84 -9.51
CA CYS A 181 -9.68 -5.16 -8.68
C CYS A 181 -10.96 -4.43 -9.11
N ASP A 182 -10.82 -3.21 -9.62
CA ASP A 182 -11.95 -2.36 -9.97
C ASP A 182 -12.45 -2.65 -11.40
N THR A 183 -11.65 -3.30 -12.25
CA THR A 183 -12.05 -3.72 -13.61
C THR A 183 -12.59 -5.15 -13.69
N VAL A 184 -12.08 -6.04 -12.83
CA VAL A 184 -12.41 -7.48 -12.86
C VAL A 184 -13.19 -7.91 -11.60
N GLY A 185 -13.25 -7.05 -10.58
CA GLY A 185 -13.72 -7.42 -9.25
C GLY A 185 -12.63 -8.11 -8.43
N ILE A 186 -12.94 -8.36 -7.16
CA ILE A 186 -12.09 -9.12 -6.24
C ILE A 186 -12.94 -9.70 -5.11
N ILE A 187 -12.66 -10.95 -4.74
CA ILE A 187 -13.31 -11.62 -3.61
C ILE A 187 -12.40 -11.59 -2.37
N SER A 188 -13.00 -11.36 -1.20
CA SER A 188 -12.29 -11.30 0.09
C SER A 188 -11.40 -12.52 0.40
N PRO A 189 -11.79 -13.78 0.09
CA PRO A 189 -10.92 -14.94 0.33
C PRO A 189 -9.56 -14.89 -0.38
N ALA A 190 -9.50 -14.31 -1.59
CA ALA A 190 -8.23 -14.15 -2.31
C ALA A 190 -7.28 -13.21 -1.56
N VAL A 191 -7.82 -12.14 -0.98
CA VAL A 191 -7.09 -11.22 -0.10
C VAL A 191 -6.53 -11.99 1.11
N GLY A 192 -7.38 -12.77 1.79
CA GLY A 192 -6.99 -13.54 2.96
C GLY A 192 -5.82 -14.51 2.69
N MET A 193 -5.83 -15.21 1.55
CA MET A 193 -4.75 -16.14 1.20
C MET A 193 -3.44 -15.42 0.86
N VAL A 194 -3.49 -14.27 0.16
CA VAL A 194 -2.27 -13.46 -0.06
C VAL A 194 -1.74 -12.93 1.27
N VAL A 195 -2.59 -12.40 2.15
CA VAL A 195 -2.18 -11.89 3.47
C VAL A 195 -1.55 -12.99 4.32
N ALA A 196 -2.10 -14.20 4.32
CA ALA A 196 -1.50 -15.33 5.02
C ALA A 196 -0.07 -15.61 4.53
N TYR A 197 0.16 -15.56 3.21
CA TYR A 197 1.51 -15.66 2.67
C TYR A 197 2.39 -14.49 3.04
N GLN A 198 1.87 -13.25 3.06
CA GLN A 198 2.69 -12.08 3.38
C GLN A 198 3.11 -12.07 4.85
N VAL A 199 2.15 -12.23 5.76
CA VAL A 199 2.37 -12.22 7.22
C VAL A 199 3.31 -13.35 7.64
N ALA A 200 3.16 -14.55 7.07
CA ALA A 200 4.06 -15.67 7.39
C ALA A 200 5.53 -15.35 7.07
N GLU A 201 5.80 -14.67 5.95
CA GLU A 201 7.16 -14.30 5.57
C GLU A 201 7.69 -13.13 6.39
N VAL A 202 6.83 -12.17 6.74
CA VAL A 202 7.16 -11.10 7.68
C VAL A 202 7.58 -11.68 9.03
N LEU A 203 6.78 -12.56 9.64
CA LEU A 203 7.11 -13.14 10.94
C LEU A 203 8.45 -13.88 10.93
N LYS A 204 8.74 -14.66 9.87
CA LYS A 204 10.05 -15.31 9.70
C LYS A 204 11.19 -14.30 9.66
N ILE A 205 11.03 -13.19 8.94
CA ILE A 205 12.02 -12.11 8.91
C ILE A 205 12.19 -11.49 10.30
N LEU A 206 11.09 -11.22 11.01
CA LEU A 206 11.13 -10.54 12.31
C LEU A 206 11.81 -11.37 13.40
N VAL A 207 11.69 -12.70 13.35
CA VAL A 207 12.36 -13.61 14.30
C VAL A 207 13.77 -14.05 13.85
N ASP A 208 14.22 -13.56 12.69
CA ASP A 208 15.48 -13.89 12.01
C ASP A 208 15.60 -15.36 11.54
N ASP A 209 14.48 -16.00 11.17
CA ASP A 209 14.43 -17.39 10.67
C ASP A 209 14.66 -17.47 9.14
N GLN A 210 15.84 -17.02 8.71
CA GLN A 210 16.21 -16.87 7.29
C GLN A 210 16.10 -18.15 6.45
N LYS A 211 16.31 -19.32 7.09
CA LYS A 211 16.30 -20.62 6.40
C LYS A 211 14.91 -21.03 5.90
N HIS A 212 13.83 -20.54 6.53
CA HIS A 212 12.46 -20.89 6.18
C HIS A 212 11.74 -19.84 5.33
N ILE A 213 12.41 -18.72 5.01
CA ILE A 213 11.87 -17.71 4.12
C ILE A 213 11.69 -18.30 2.71
N ARG A 214 10.52 -18.09 2.12
CA ARG A 214 10.11 -18.65 0.84
C ARG A 214 10.79 -17.91 -0.32
N ARG A 215 11.62 -18.65 -1.08
CA ARG A 215 12.30 -18.16 -2.31
C ARG A 215 11.54 -18.42 -3.61
N LYS A 216 10.35 -19.03 -3.52
CA LYS A 216 9.50 -19.37 -4.66
C LYS A 216 8.39 -18.33 -4.85
N LEU A 217 8.10 -18.02 -6.12
CA LEU A 217 6.91 -17.28 -6.51
C LEU A 217 5.69 -18.19 -6.34
N VAL A 218 4.71 -17.76 -5.56
CA VAL A 218 3.46 -18.48 -5.38
C VAL A 218 2.34 -17.75 -6.08
N THR A 219 1.55 -18.50 -6.83
CA THR A 219 0.34 -18.03 -7.50
C THR A 219 -0.80 -19.01 -7.25
N PHE A 220 -2.03 -18.52 -7.21
CA PHE A 220 -3.21 -19.37 -7.05
C PHE A 220 -4.43 -18.74 -7.69
N ASP A 221 -5.43 -19.56 -7.98
CA ASP A 221 -6.80 -19.18 -8.28
C ASP A 221 -7.73 -19.98 -7.38
N LEU A 222 -8.37 -19.29 -6.44
CA LEU A 222 -9.27 -19.92 -5.48
C LEU A 222 -10.58 -20.42 -6.09
N TRP A 223 -11.03 -19.84 -7.20
CA TRP A 223 -12.27 -20.25 -7.83
C TRP A 223 -12.14 -21.61 -8.51
N THR A 224 -10.98 -21.84 -9.13
CA THR A 224 -10.65 -23.10 -9.79
C THR A 224 -9.86 -24.07 -8.91
N ASN A 225 -9.55 -23.68 -7.67
CA ASN A 225 -8.73 -24.42 -6.71
C ASN A 225 -7.33 -24.78 -7.23
N GLN A 226 -6.75 -23.90 -8.07
CA GLN A 226 -5.42 -24.10 -8.63
C GLN A 226 -4.38 -23.35 -7.81
N SER A 227 -3.22 -23.97 -7.60
CA SER A 227 -2.08 -23.33 -6.95
C SER A 227 -0.77 -23.78 -7.58
N THR A 228 0.22 -22.90 -7.56
CA THR A 228 1.52 -23.14 -8.17
C THR A 228 2.60 -22.44 -7.36
N SER A 229 3.74 -23.12 -7.21
CA SER A 229 4.93 -22.58 -6.55
C SER A 229 6.15 -22.83 -7.42
N ILE A 230 6.69 -21.77 -8.02
CA ILE A 230 7.75 -21.83 -9.02
C ILE A 230 9.04 -21.25 -8.45
N SER A 231 10.17 -21.94 -8.66
CA SER A 231 11.48 -21.34 -8.40
C SER A 231 11.79 -20.30 -9.49
N VAL A 232 12.10 -19.09 -9.04
CA VAL A 232 12.44 -17.95 -9.90
C VAL A 232 13.90 -17.52 -9.73
N GLU A 233 14.70 -18.25 -8.96
CA GLU A 233 16.08 -17.90 -8.62
C GLU A 233 16.94 -17.61 -9.86
N LYS A 234 16.76 -18.39 -10.93
CA LYS A 234 17.45 -18.23 -12.22
C LYS A 234 17.11 -16.94 -12.98
N LEU A 235 16.09 -16.18 -12.53
CA LEU A 235 15.72 -14.90 -13.13
C LEU A 235 16.58 -13.74 -12.61
N LYS A 236 17.33 -13.93 -11.52
CA LYS A 236 18.29 -12.92 -11.05
C LYS A 236 19.43 -12.82 -12.05
N ARG A 237 19.78 -11.60 -12.46
CA ARG A 237 20.78 -11.35 -13.50
C ARG A 237 21.82 -10.33 -13.02
N PRO A 238 23.12 -10.55 -13.30
CA PRO A 238 24.17 -9.58 -12.96
C PRO A 238 23.96 -8.19 -13.57
N GLY A 239 23.35 -8.10 -14.76
CA GLY A 239 23.07 -6.84 -15.45
C GLY A 239 21.74 -6.16 -15.09
N CYS A 240 21.03 -6.59 -14.03
CA CYS A 240 19.78 -5.94 -13.65
C CYS A 240 20.03 -4.51 -13.15
N LEU A 241 19.31 -3.53 -13.70
CA LEU A 241 19.47 -2.11 -13.32
C LEU A 241 19.07 -1.81 -11.86
N SER A 242 18.36 -2.73 -11.20
CA SER A 242 17.92 -2.57 -9.81
C SER A 242 18.70 -3.42 -8.81
N CYS A 243 19.02 -4.68 -9.14
CA CYS A 243 19.68 -5.62 -8.21
C CYS A 243 20.96 -6.29 -8.74
N GLY A 244 21.47 -5.83 -9.89
CA GLY A 244 22.69 -6.32 -10.51
C GLY A 244 23.96 -5.81 -9.81
N GLU A 245 25.11 -6.06 -10.44
CA GLU A 245 26.44 -5.68 -9.90
C GLU A 245 26.67 -4.16 -9.93
N HIS A 246 26.01 -3.46 -10.86
CA HIS A 246 26.10 -2.01 -11.02
C HIS A 246 24.69 -1.38 -11.13
N PRO A 247 23.93 -1.33 -10.01
CA PRO A 247 22.56 -0.84 -10.05
C PRO A 247 22.51 0.67 -10.25
N THR A 248 21.56 1.14 -11.06
CA THR A 248 21.30 2.56 -11.32
C THR A 248 19.98 3.05 -10.75
N TYR A 249 19.14 2.12 -10.24
CA TYR A 249 17.84 2.41 -9.61
C TYR A 249 16.96 3.34 -10.47
N PRO A 250 16.62 2.94 -11.71
CA PRO A 250 16.01 3.82 -12.70
C PRO A 250 14.68 4.43 -12.23
N PHE A 251 13.93 3.76 -11.36
CA PHE A 251 12.62 4.21 -10.90
C PHE A 251 12.70 5.23 -9.74
N LEU A 252 13.90 5.51 -9.22
CA LEU A 252 14.12 6.59 -8.26
C LEU A 252 14.44 7.93 -8.95
N SER A 253 14.78 7.93 -10.24
CA SER A 253 15.11 9.14 -10.98
C SER A 253 13.89 10.05 -11.18
N TYR A 254 14.11 11.37 -11.09
CA TYR A 254 13.07 12.40 -11.15
C TYR A 254 12.27 12.38 -12.47
N GLU A 255 12.93 12.08 -13.59
CA GLU A 255 12.29 12.02 -14.92
C GLU A 255 11.16 10.99 -15.00
N ASN A 256 11.22 9.93 -14.18
CA ASN A 256 10.17 8.91 -14.10
C ASN A 256 9.05 9.24 -13.09
N GLN A 257 9.17 10.30 -12.28
CA GLN A 257 8.20 10.68 -11.25
C GLN A 257 7.06 11.57 -11.77
N LEU A 258 7.25 12.24 -12.92
CA LEU A 258 6.29 13.16 -13.53
C LEU A 258 5.19 12.41 -14.30
N LYS A 259 4.29 11.71 -13.60
CA LYS A 259 3.07 11.16 -14.22
C LYS A 259 1.84 11.57 -13.44
N THR A 260 0.95 12.30 -14.11
CA THR A 260 -0.48 12.32 -13.76
C THR A 260 -0.95 10.89 -13.69
N ALA A 261 -1.25 10.41 -12.49
CA ALA A 261 -1.69 9.05 -12.27
C ALA A 261 -3.20 8.99 -12.48
N VAL A 262 -3.64 8.26 -13.49
CA VAL A 262 -5.02 7.75 -13.53
C VAL A 262 -5.12 6.71 -12.42
N LEU A 263 -5.99 6.95 -11.44
CA LEU A 263 -6.29 5.95 -10.42
C LEU A 263 -7.06 4.82 -11.11
N CYS A 264 -6.44 3.65 -11.19
CA CYS A 264 -7.00 2.51 -11.89
C CYS A 264 -8.42 2.21 -11.35
N GLY A 265 -9.39 2.16 -12.27
CA GLY A 265 -10.72 1.64 -11.98
C GLY A 265 -11.76 2.55 -11.33
N ARG A 266 -11.43 3.81 -11.04
CA ARG A 266 -12.38 4.76 -10.42
C ARG A 266 -12.83 5.92 -11.31
N ASP A 267 -12.55 5.88 -12.60
CA ASP A 267 -12.68 7.04 -13.50
C ASP A 267 -12.17 8.30 -12.82
N THR A 268 -10.97 8.20 -12.25
CA THR A 268 -10.42 9.25 -11.40
C THR A 268 -9.00 9.60 -11.84
N VAL A 269 -8.75 10.89 -12.06
CA VAL A 269 -7.40 11.41 -12.31
C VAL A 269 -6.91 12.11 -11.06
N GLN A 270 -5.70 11.77 -10.62
CA GLN A 270 -5.01 12.50 -9.57
C GLN A 270 -4.11 13.58 -10.17
N ILE A 271 -4.27 14.80 -9.71
CA ILE A 271 -3.43 15.95 -10.04
C ILE A 271 -2.58 16.31 -8.82
N ARG A 272 -1.28 16.55 -9.08
CA ARG A 272 -0.33 17.06 -8.11
C ARG A 272 0.17 18.44 -8.53
N PRO A 273 0.20 19.42 -7.63
CA PRO A 273 0.96 20.65 -7.86
C PRO A 273 2.47 20.35 -7.90
N GLN A 274 3.23 21.21 -8.58
CA GLN A 274 4.68 21.05 -8.78
C GLN A 274 5.50 21.19 -7.50
N GLU A 275 4.98 21.88 -6.48
CA GLU A 275 5.61 22.06 -5.18
C GLU A 275 4.67 21.60 -4.06
N GLY A 276 5.23 21.31 -2.87
CA GLY A 276 4.47 20.95 -1.67
C GLY A 276 3.62 22.13 -1.19
N VAL A 277 2.48 22.35 -1.84
CA VAL A 277 1.52 23.40 -1.48
C VAL A 277 0.67 22.92 -0.32
N SER A 278 0.84 23.53 0.85
CA SER A 278 -0.12 23.38 1.95
C SER A 278 -1.35 24.25 1.64
N ARG A 279 -2.52 23.62 1.52
CA ARG A 279 -3.78 24.30 1.19
C ARG A 279 -4.63 24.50 2.43
N ASP A 280 -5.12 25.73 2.62
CA ASP A 280 -6.17 26.01 3.61
C ASP A 280 -7.53 25.54 3.05
N LEU A 281 -7.99 24.40 3.55
CA LEU A 281 -9.27 23.82 3.14
C LEU A 281 -10.48 24.67 3.51
N ALA A 282 -10.41 25.52 4.55
CA ALA A 282 -11.51 26.40 4.94
C ALA A 282 -11.65 27.58 3.97
N GLN A 283 -10.53 28.11 3.48
CA GLN A 283 -10.53 29.13 2.44
C GLN A 283 -11.12 28.58 1.14
N ILE A 284 -10.72 27.37 0.74
CA ILE A 284 -11.22 26.70 -0.47
C ILE A 284 -12.72 26.40 -0.35
N GLU A 285 -13.20 25.96 0.82
CA GLU A 285 -14.64 25.75 1.09
C GLU A 285 -15.46 27.00 0.83
N SER A 286 -14.98 28.14 1.31
CA SER A 286 -15.67 29.43 1.16
C SER A 286 -15.80 29.83 -0.31
N SER A 287 -14.72 29.67 -1.09
CA SER A 287 -14.71 29.94 -2.53
C SER A 287 -15.64 29.00 -3.31
N LEU A 288 -15.63 27.70 -3.00
CA LEU A 288 -16.42 26.72 -3.75
C LEU A 288 -17.92 26.79 -3.44
N LYS A 289 -18.31 27.13 -2.21
CA LYS A 289 -19.73 27.35 -1.87
C LYS A 289 -20.39 28.44 -2.71
N ALA A 290 -19.61 29.45 -3.15
CA ALA A 290 -20.11 30.52 -4.02
C ALA A 290 -20.46 30.04 -5.44
N THR A 291 -19.97 28.86 -5.85
CA THR A 291 -20.18 28.30 -7.19
C THR A 291 -21.38 27.33 -7.30
N GLY A 292 -22.12 27.11 -6.20
CA GLY A 292 -23.41 26.39 -6.21
C GLY A 292 -23.33 24.86 -6.14
N GLY A 293 -22.14 24.25 -6.06
CA GLY A 293 -21.98 22.81 -5.85
C GLY A 293 -22.04 22.39 -4.38
N LYS A 294 -22.19 21.08 -4.13
CA LYS A 294 -22.25 20.53 -2.76
C LYS A 294 -20.83 20.41 -2.20
N VAL A 295 -20.54 21.10 -1.11
CA VAL A 295 -19.23 21.05 -0.43
C VAL A 295 -19.35 20.33 0.91
N GLU A 296 -18.49 19.34 1.13
CA GLU A 296 -18.36 18.60 2.40
C GLU A 296 -16.89 18.61 2.82
N ARG A 297 -16.58 18.93 4.08
CA ARG A 297 -15.21 19.04 4.58
C ARG A 297 -15.02 18.26 5.87
N ASN A 298 -13.86 17.64 6.01
CA ASN A 298 -13.35 17.12 7.27
C ASN A 298 -11.94 17.70 7.54
N PRO A 299 -11.28 17.37 8.67
CA PRO A 299 -9.96 17.93 8.98
C PRO A 299 -8.85 17.61 7.96
N PHE A 300 -9.02 16.61 7.10
CA PHE A 300 -7.97 16.10 6.21
C PHE A 300 -8.21 16.42 4.73
N LEU A 301 -9.47 16.56 4.32
CA LEU A 301 -9.84 16.80 2.93
C LEU A 301 -11.13 17.62 2.78
N LEU A 302 -11.33 18.16 1.59
CA LEU A 302 -12.54 18.82 1.12
C LEU A 302 -13.06 18.10 -0.11
N SER A 303 -14.34 17.73 -0.11
CA SER A 303 -15.04 17.17 -1.25
C SER A 303 -15.98 18.20 -1.85
N PHE A 304 -15.95 18.35 -3.16
CA PHE A 304 -16.81 19.26 -3.92
C PHE A 304 -17.47 18.52 -5.07
N ASP A 305 -18.79 18.50 -5.08
CA ASP A 305 -19.61 17.84 -6.10
C ASP A 305 -20.24 18.88 -7.02
N THR A 306 -19.93 18.78 -8.32
CA THR A 306 -20.43 19.67 -9.38
C THR A 306 -21.63 19.07 -10.13
N GLY A 307 -22.14 17.93 -9.68
CA GLY A 307 -23.19 17.13 -10.34
C GLY A 307 -22.64 16.17 -11.41
N SER A 308 -21.72 16.64 -12.26
CA SER A 308 -21.07 15.80 -13.28
C SER A 308 -19.74 15.19 -12.85
N HIS A 309 -19.03 15.85 -11.95
CA HIS A 309 -17.73 15.43 -11.44
C HIS A 309 -17.65 15.69 -9.94
N ARG A 310 -16.80 14.91 -9.26
CA ARG A 310 -16.50 15.12 -7.85
C ARG A 310 -15.01 15.38 -7.67
N LEU A 311 -14.67 16.47 -7.01
CA LEU A 311 -13.30 16.83 -6.67
C LEU A 311 -13.07 16.49 -5.19
N VAL A 312 -11.98 15.80 -4.88
CA VAL A 312 -11.50 15.58 -3.50
C VAL A 312 -10.13 16.22 -3.35
N ILE A 313 -10.04 17.22 -2.48
CA ILE A 313 -8.89 18.12 -2.32
C ILE A 313 -8.26 17.86 -0.96
N PHE A 314 -6.97 17.55 -0.94
CA PHE A 314 -6.20 17.27 0.26
C PHE A 314 -5.40 18.50 0.70
N GLN A 315 -5.03 18.54 1.99
CA GLN A 315 -4.21 19.61 2.56
C GLN A 315 -2.82 19.73 1.92
N ASP A 316 -2.27 18.64 1.42
CA ASP A 316 -0.97 18.59 0.74
C ASP A 316 -1.05 19.02 -0.74
N GLY A 317 -2.19 19.60 -1.16
CA GLY A 317 -2.38 20.14 -2.50
C GLY A 317 -2.81 19.11 -3.53
N ARG A 318 -2.82 17.81 -3.21
CA ARG A 318 -3.33 16.76 -4.11
C ARG A 318 -4.81 16.95 -4.36
N VAL A 319 -5.24 16.67 -5.60
CA VAL A 319 -6.65 16.69 -5.99
C VAL A 319 -6.98 15.43 -6.77
N LEU A 320 -8.05 14.74 -6.35
CA LEU A 320 -8.66 13.64 -7.09
C LEU A 320 -9.88 14.17 -7.83
N ILE A 321 -9.95 13.92 -9.13
CA ILE A 321 -11.08 14.31 -9.98
C ILE A 321 -11.77 13.05 -10.45
N HIS A 322 -12.91 12.75 -9.82
CA HIS A 322 -13.76 11.62 -10.18
C HIS A 322 -14.70 11.97 -11.33
N GLY A 323 -15.02 10.97 -12.15
CA GLY A 323 -15.90 11.08 -13.32
C GLY A 323 -15.17 11.14 -14.66
N THR A 324 -13.83 11.06 -14.68
CA THR A 324 -13.04 11.10 -15.92
C THR A 324 -11.74 10.29 -15.83
N LYS A 325 -11.31 9.72 -16.96
CA LYS A 325 -9.95 9.17 -17.16
C LYS A 325 -9.07 10.08 -18.02
N ASP A 326 -9.64 11.13 -18.61
CA ASP A 326 -8.92 12.04 -19.50
C ASP A 326 -8.14 13.06 -18.65
N ILE A 327 -6.82 13.01 -18.77
CA ILE A 327 -5.90 13.91 -18.06
C ILE A 327 -6.11 15.37 -18.47
N ALA A 328 -6.43 15.65 -19.74
CA ALA A 328 -6.65 17.01 -20.22
C ALA A 328 -7.95 17.58 -19.65
N GLU A 329 -9.02 16.78 -19.65
CA GLU A 329 -10.29 17.14 -19.02
C GLU A 329 -10.12 17.40 -17.52
N ALA A 330 -9.46 16.47 -16.82
CA ALA A 330 -9.16 16.61 -15.39
C ALA A 330 -8.38 17.89 -15.10
N LYS A 331 -7.34 18.21 -15.88
CA LYS A 331 -6.60 19.47 -15.72
C LYS A 331 -7.49 20.70 -15.95
N GLY A 332 -8.37 20.66 -16.94
CA GLY A 332 -9.35 21.72 -17.18
C GLY A 332 -10.29 21.95 -15.99
N ILE A 333 -10.77 20.87 -15.37
CA ILE A 333 -11.62 20.93 -14.17
C ILE A 333 -10.83 21.49 -12.98
N TYR A 334 -9.59 21.03 -12.78
CA TYR A 334 -8.71 21.54 -11.72
C TYR A 334 -8.53 23.06 -11.83
N HIS A 335 -8.15 23.56 -13.01
CA HIS A 335 -7.93 24.99 -13.22
C HIS A 335 -9.21 25.81 -13.11
N ARG A 336 -10.37 25.26 -13.49
CA ARG A 336 -11.65 25.95 -13.38
C ARG A 336 -12.04 26.28 -11.93
N TYR A 337 -11.78 25.36 -11.00
CA TYR A 337 -12.27 25.48 -9.63
C TYR A 337 -11.17 25.83 -8.60
N LEU A 338 -9.91 25.59 -8.94
CA LEU A 338 -8.77 25.74 -8.03
C LEU A 338 -7.58 26.51 -8.62
N GLY A 339 -7.72 27.00 -9.86
CA GLY A 339 -6.71 27.77 -10.60
C GLY A 339 -6.86 29.27 -10.42
#